data_AF-A0A959ATW9-F1
#
_entry.id   AF-A0A959ATW9-F1
#
_cell.length_a   1.000
_cell.length_b   1.000
_cell.length_c   1.000
_cell.angle_alpha   90.00
_cell.angle_beta   90.00
_cell.angle_gamma   90.00
#
_symmetry.space_group_name_H-M   'P 1'
#
loop_
_entity.id
_entity.type
_entity.pdbx_description
1 polymer ?
#
loop_
_entity_poly.entity_id
_entity_poly.type
_entity_poly.pdbx_seq_one_letter_code
_entity_poly.pdbx_strand_id
1 'polypeptide(L)'
;MYIGHLDTGLNPQHPALRSKVARLIAIGPDGIALPNWPAQPFASHGTHTAGIICGDPAQGVPGVAPDAQLCVVAISTRGKSLLQLLAGMDALLAFDIRIACMAIGVRKQTPVFAPFLQAFRQKGILPILPIGNSGAGTGHSPGCYPGALAVGAVDAQGNVAQFSGSYGQGDALKPELLAPGVDILSATPHGYTKRRSGTSMACAHIAGLAARLLQARPEATAAEIRQALISTAAPLSPNRQQRSRYGIVQLEAALEAILQPAPSLPEPAEEPLPAFLQTRYLDQRFIKKYERAGEKQELEALILPETGGPGKGQPPIPEGSRRLIAAAAQKSGQPPAYTRYFQHADVAHVRAGRLFFAALLEHPGLFACSAVDVSIFEM
;
A
#
# COMPACT_ATOMS: atom_id res chain seq x y z
N MET A 1 -0.34 -8.34 -17.76
CA MET A 1 -1.14 -7.81 -16.61
C MET A 1 -0.17 -7.26 -15.57
N TYR A 2 -0.53 -6.13 -14.96
CA TYR A 2 0.34 -5.40 -14.04
C TYR A 2 -0.08 -5.56 -12.57
N ILE A 3 0.91 -5.79 -11.71
CA ILE A 3 0.78 -5.81 -10.26
C ILE A 3 1.57 -4.62 -9.71
N GLY A 4 0.95 -3.80 -8.87
CA GLY A 4 1.64 -2.79 -8.10
C GLY A 4 2.52 -3.43 -7.03
N HIS A 5 3.77 -3.03 -6.94
CA HIS A 5 4.72 -3.55 -5.96
C HIS A 5 5.38 -2.40 -5.22
N LEU A 6 5.00 -2.19 -3.96
CA LEU A 6 5.58 -1.17 -3.08
C LEU A 6 6.45 -1.85 -2.03
N ASP A 7 7.76 -1.65 -2.16
CA ASP A 7 8.78 -2.33 -1.37
C ASP A 7 10.09 -1.52 -1.44
N THR A 8 11.22 -2.11 -1.07
CA THR A 8 12.55 -1.49 -1.11
C THR A 8 13.13 -1.29 -2.51
N GLY A 9 12.28 -1.46 -3.54
CA GLY A 9 12.66 -1.66 -4.93
C GLY A 9 13.17 -3.08 -5.19
N LEU A 10 13.58 -3.33 -6.42
CA LEU A 10 14.15 -4.62 -6.84
C LEU A 10 15.41 -4.39 -7.69
N ASN A 11 16.20 -5.43 -7.96
CA ASN A 11 17.20 -5.37 -9.01
C ASN A 11 16.55 -5.60 -10.38
N PRO A 12 16.37 -4.57 -11.23
CA PRO A 12 15.74 -4.74 -12.55
C PRO A 12 16.64 -5.49 -13.54
N GLN A 13 17.92 -5.68 -13.23
CA GLN A 13 18.84 -6.46 -14.05
C GLN A 13 18.91 -7.93 -13.64
N HIS A 14 18.21 -8.33 -12.57
CA HIS A 14 18.18 -9.73 -12.14
C HIS A 14 17.65 -10.62 -13.27
N PRO A 15 18.35 -11.71 -13.67
CA PRO A 15 17.95 -12.53 -14.82
C PRO A 15 16.49 -12.99 -14.76
N ALA A 16 16.02 -13.39 -13.57
CA ALA A 16 14.65 -13.84 -13.35
C ALA A 16 13.58 -12.71 -13.29
N LEU A 17 13.97 -11.43 -13.23
CA LEU A 17 13.03 -10.29 -13.07
C LEU A 17 13.13 -9.24 -14.17
N ARG A 18 14.20 -9.22 -14.96
CA ARG A 18 14.45 -8.17 -15.97
C ARG A 18 13.35 -8.03 -17.02
N SER A 19 12.66 -9.12 -17.35
CA SER A 19 11.51 -9.13 -18.27
C SER A 19 10.17 -8.88 -17.57
N LYS A 20 10.17 -8.77 -16.23
CA LYS A 20 8.97 -8.67 -15.40
C LYS A 20 8.69 -7.23 -14.98
N VAL A 21 9.63 -6.29 -15.13
CA VAL A 21 9.46 -4.90 -14.68
C VAL A 21 8.87 -4.06 -15.82
N ALA A 22 7.61 -3.65 -15.69
CA ALA A 22 6.97 -2.76 -16.66
C ALA A 22 7.26 -1.29 -16.37
N ARG A 23 7.30 -0.94 -15.08
CA ARG A 23 7.62 0.41 -14.61
C ARG A 23 8.36 0.32 -13.29
N LEU A 24 9.32 1.20 -13.09
CA LEU A 24 10.01 1.38 -11.82
C LEU A 24 10.17 2.86 -11.55
N ILE A 25 9.67 3.31 -10.41
CA ILE A 25 9.98 4.62 -9.85
C ILE A 25 10.50 4.42 -8.43
N ALA A 26 11.18 5.43 -7.89
CA ALA A 26 11.46 5.48 -6.47
C ALA A 26 10.89 6.74 -5.85
N ILE A 27 10.65 6.70 -4.55
CA ILE A 27 10.23 7.84 -3.74
C ILE A 27 11.36 8.14 -2.75
N GLY A 28 11.76 9.41 -2.66
CA GLY A 28 12.73 9.90 -1.68
C GLY A 28 12.16 9.97 -0.26
N PRO A 29 13.01 10.14 0.76
CA PRO A 29 12.55 10.29 2.15
C PRO A 29 11.60 11.49 2.37
N ASP A 30 11.71 12.49 1.50
CA ASP A 30 10.89 13.70 1.41
C ASP A 30 9.53 13.49 0.69
N GLY A 31 9.25 12.26 0.23
CA GLY A 31 8.03 11.93 -0.51
C GLY A 31 8.07 12.31 -1.99
N ILE A 32 9.21 12.79 -2.51
CA ILE A 32 9.34 13.22 -3.90
C ILE A 32 9.78 12.05 -4.77
N ALA A 33 9.18 11.91 -5.96
CA ALA A 33 9.58 10.91 -6.93
C ALA A 33 11.03 11.14 -7.42
N LEU A 34 11.84 10.10 -7.34
CA LEU A 34 13.21 10.08 -7.82
C LEU A 34 13.27 9.30 -9.14
N PRO A 35 13.52 9.99 -10.28
CA PRO A 35 13.57 9.34 -11.58
C PRO A 35 14.78 8.41 -11.75
N ASN A 36 15.87 8.69 -11.03
CA ASN A 36 17.13 7.92 -11.10
C ASN A 36 17.44 7.31 -9.73
N TRP A 37 16.89 6.13 -9.44
CA TRP A 37 17.19 5.39 -8.22
C TRP A 37 18.49 4.59 -8.38
N PRO A 38 19.47 4.72 -7.46
CA PRO A 38 20.61 3.82 -7.45
C PRO A 38 20.11 2.44 -7.00
N ALA A 39 19.72 1.60 -7.95
CA ALA A 39 19.61 0.18 -7.70
C ALA A 39 20.99 -0.29 -7.22
N GLN A 40 21.05 -0.94 -6.06
CA GLN A 40 21.85 -2.16 -5.79
C GLN A 40 22.22 -2.43 -4.31
N PRO A 41 22.27 -1.48 -3.33
CA PRO A 41 22.40 -1.91 -1.93
C PRO A 41 21.05 -2.15 -1.22
N PHE A 42 19.94 -1.61 -1.72
CA PHE A 42 18.67 -1.50 -0.98
C PHE A 42 17.56 -2.45 -1.41
N ALA A 43 17.73 -3.11 -2.55
CA ALA A 43 16.65 -3.86 -3.21
C ALA A 43 16.45 -5.29 -2.68
N SER A 44 17.10 -5.70 -1.58
CA SER A 44 17.14 -7.11 -1.18
C SER A 44 15.77 -7.68 -0.78
N HIS A 45 14.95 -6.90 -0.08
CA HIS A 45 13.59 -7.32 0.29
C HIS A 45 12.67 -7.32 -0.92
N GLY A 46 12.57 -6.22 -1.65
CA GLY A 46 11.69 -6.15 -2.82
C GLY A 46 12.09 -7.06 -3.97
N THR A 47 13.38 -7.38 -4.17
CA THR A 47 13.81 -8.41 -5.14
C THR A 47 13.29 -9.78 -4.74
N HIS A 48 13.30 -10.10 -3.45
CA HIS A 48 12.83 -11.38 -2.93
C HIS A 48 11.31 -11.51 -3.06
N THR A 49 10.55 -10.49 -2.66
CA THR A 49 9.08 -10.48 -2.80
C THR A 49 8.66 -10.47 -4.27
N ALA A 50 9.32 -9.70 -5.14
CA ALA A 50 9.10 -9.73 -6.59
C ALA A 50 9.35 -11.12 -7.21
N GLY A 51 10.41 -11.81 -6.76
CA GLY A 51 10.71 -13.17 -7.20
C GLY A 51 9.63 -14.18 -6.81
N ILE A 52 9.03 -14.04 -5.62
CA ILE A 52 7.90 -14.88 -5.19
C ILE A 52 6.69 -14.61 -6.08
N ILE A 53 6.42 -13.34 -6.42
CA ILE A 53 5.25 -12.97 -7.23
C ILE A 53 5.38 -13.51 -8.64
N CYS A 54 6.47 -13.19 -9.35
CA CYS A 54 6.55 -13.40 -10.81
C CYS A 54 7.95 -13.76 -11.32
N GLY A 55 8.82 -14.31 -10.46
CA GLY A 55 10.12 -14.81 -10.87
C GLY A 55 10.01 -15.80 -12.04
N ASP A 56 10.99 -15.74 -12.94
CA ASP A 56 11.11 -16.67 -14.06
C ASP A 56 11.64 -18.06 -13.59
N PRO A 57 10.83 -19.13 -13.69
CA PRO A 57 11.26 -20.47 -13.32
C PRO A 57 12.45 -20.97 -14.15
N ALA A 58 12.58 -20.54 -15.41
CA ALA A 58 13.72 -20.93 -16.26
C ALA A 58 15.06 -20.34 -15.77
N GLN A 59 15.00 -19.34 -14.89
CA GLN A 59 16.16 -18.72 -14.25
C GLN A 59 16.34 -19.18 -12.79
N GLY A 60 15.67 -20.26 -12.38
CA GLY A 60 15.79 -20.84 -11.03
C GLY A 60 15.02 -20.09 -9.94
N VAL A 61 14.12 -19.17 -10.31
CA VAL A 61 13.25 -18.44 -9.36
C VAL A 61 11.80 -18.65 -9.76
N PRO A 62 11.14 -19.75 -9.35
CA PRO A 62 9.76 -20.00 -9.73
C PRO A 62 8.82 -19.07 -8.97
N GLY A 63 8.37 -18.00 -9.63
CA GLY A 63 7.30 -17.15 -9.12
C GLY A 63 5.93 -17.83 -9.23
N VAL A 64 4.99 -17.38 -8.41
CA VAL A 64 3.61 -17.88 -8.40
C VAL A 64 2.86 -17.52 -9.69
N ALA A 65 3.11 -16.34 -10.26
CA ALA A 65 2.56 -15.86 -11.52
C ALA A 65 3.67 -15.40 -12.47
N PRO A 66 4.40 -16.33 -13.12
CA PRO A 66 5.53 -15.99 -13.98
C PRO A 66 5.19 -15.04 -15.14
N ASP A 67 3.96 -15.04 -15.63
CA ASP A 67 3.53 -14.18 -16.76
C ASP A 67 3.07 -12.77 -16.32
N ALA A 68 3.10 -12.47 -15.02
CA ALA A 68 2.77 -11.14 -14.52
C ALA A 68 3.93 -10.16 -14.72
N GLN A 69 3.58 -8.88 -14.80
CA GLN A 69 4.54 -7.78 -14.82
C GLN A 69 4.31 -6.86 -13.61
N LEU A 70 5.36 -6.16 -13.17
CA LEU A 70 5.36 -5.32 -11.98
C LEU A 70 5.45 -3.84 -12.35
N CYS A 71 4.61 -3.04 -11.69
CA CYS A 71 4.76 -1.60 -11.56
C CYS A 71 5.34 -1.31 -10.17
N VAL A 72 6.65 -1.10 -10.12
CA VAL A 72 7.44 -1.01 -8.89
C VAL A 72 7.49 0.42 -8.39
N VAL A 73 7.19 0.60 -7.12
CA VAL A 73 7.44 1.81 -6.35
C VAL A 73 8.46 1.48 -5.27
N ALA A 74 9.68 1.97 -5.43
CA ALA A 74 10.77 1.72 -4.51
C ALA A 74 10.83 2.79 -3.41
N ILE A 75 10.97 2.37 -2.15
CA ILE A 75 11.21 3.25 -1.01
C ILE A 75 12.49 2.86 -0.26
N SER A 76 13.23 3.83 0.26
CA SER A 76 14.46 3.55 1.04
C SER A 76 14.12 3.27 2.50
N THR A 77 14.65 2.18 3.03
CA THR A 77 14.50 1.84 4.45
C THR A 77 15.56 2.46 5.35
N ARG A 78 16.54 3.19 4.78
CA ARG A 78 17.52 3.95 5.57
C ARG A 78 16.95 5.27 6.12
N GLY A 79 15.75 5.68 5.72
CA GLY A 79 15.09 6.92 6.15
C GLY A 79 13.70 6.77 6.79
N LYS A 80 13.17 5.54 6.89
CA LYS A 80 11.93 5.14 7.61
C LYS A 80 10.89 6.25 7.74
N SER A 81 10.46 6.78 6.58
CA SER A 81 9.59 7.94 6.50
C SER A 81 8.16 7.47 6.26
N LEU A 82 7.27 7.73 7.21
CA LEU A 82 5.82 7.52 7.02
C LEU A 82 5.35 8.29 5.78
N LEU A 83 5.87 9.51 5.56
CA LEU A 83 5.60 10.32 4.37
C LEU A 83 6.00 9.59 3.08
N GLN A 84 7.18 8.96 3.04
CA GLN A 84 7.64 8.19 1.89
C GLN A 84 6.76 6.97 1.61
N LEU A 85 6.28 6.28 2.66
CA LEU A 85 5.34 5.16 2.50
C LEU A 85 3.99 5.64 1.95
N LEU A 86 3.43 6.73 2.48
CA LEU A 86 2.17 7.31 2.01
C LEU A 86 2.27 7.83 0.57
N ALA A 87 3.38 8.49 0.22
CA ALA A 87 3.65 8.91 -1.15
C ALA A 87 3.84 7.71 -2.09
N GLY A 88 4.39 6.60 -1.59
CA GLY A 88 4.47 5.35 -2.35
C GLY A 88 3.09 4.73 -2.63
N MET A 89 2.18 4.77 -1.66
CA MET A 89 0.79 4.34 -1.84
C MET A 89 0.05 5.25 -2.83
N ASP A 90 0.25 6.57 -2.75
CA ASP A 90 -0.29 7.54 -3.73
C ASP A 90 0.21 7.25 -5.14
N ALA A 91 1.51 6.96 -5.30
CA ALA A 91 2.09 6.64 -6.59
C ALA A 91 1.49 5.37 -7.22
N LEU A 92 1.19 4.35 -6.41
CA LEU A 92 0.50 3.15 -6.89
C LEU A 92 -0.92 3.45 -7.39
N LEU A 93 -1.64 4.40 -6.76
CA LEU A 93 -2.96 4.84 -7.22
C LEU A 93 -2.90 5.54 -8.59
N ALA A 94 -1.74 6.03 -9.03
CA ALA A 94 -1.56 6.58 -10.37
C ALA A 94 -1.34 5.52 -11.46
N PHE A 95 -1.05 4.27 -11.09
CA PHE A 95 -0.83 3.19 -12.04
C PHE A 95 -2.13 2.51 -12.46
N ASP A 96 -2.11 1.93 -13.67
CA ASP A 96 -3.17 1.06 -14.17
C ASP A 96 -2.89 -0.38 -13.71
N ILE A 97 -3.26 -0.65 -12.47
CA ILE A 97 -3.07 -1.93 -11.77
C ILE A 97 -4.41 -2.35 -11.16
N ARG A 98 -4.58 -3.64 -10.91
CA ARG A 98 -5.75 -4.18 -10.18
C ARG A 98 -5.39 -4.87 -8.87
N ILE A 99 -4.10 -5.11 -8.65
CA ILE A 99 -3.55 -5.75 -7.47
C ILE A 99 -2.40 -4.88 -6.98
N ALA A 100 -2.38 -4.56 -5.69
CA ALA A 100 -1.29 -3.83 -5.05
C ALA A 100 -0.70 -4.68 -3.93
N CYS A 101 0.48 -5.25 -4.16
CA CYS A 101 1.28 -5.92 -3.15
C CYS A 101 2.14 -4.89 -2.42
N MET A 102 1.81 -4.63 -1.17
CA MET A 102 2.54 -3.68 -0.31
C MET A 102 3.13 -4.47 0.85
N ALA A 103 4.28 -5.12 0.63
CA ALA A 103 4.95 -5.98 1.60
C ALA A 103 5.78 -5.15 2.60
N ILE A 104 5.14 -4.12 3.17
CA ILE A 104 5.76 -3.17 4.08
C ILE A 104 4.69 -2.58 5.00
N GLY A 105 5.09 -2.23 6.22
CA GLY A 105 4.21 -1.60 7.18
C GLY A 105 4.93 -0.94 8.34
N VAL A 106 4.12 -0.46 9.28
CA VAL A 106 4.55 0.14 10.54
C VAL A 106 3.87 -0.59 11.70
N ARG A 107 4.65 -0.85 12.76
CA ARG A 107 4.19 -1.59 13.94
C ARG A 107 2.98 -0.95 14.61
N LYS A 108 2.97 0.38 14.69
CA LYS A 108 1.92 1.15 15.35
C LYS A 108 0.69 1.22 14.46
N GLN A 109 -0.47 0.93 15.05
CA GLN A 109 -1.75 1.20 14.40
C GLN A 109 -1.95 2.70 14.23
N THR A 110 -2.01 3.16 12.98
CA THR A 110 -2.18 4.58 12.68
C THR A 110 -3.23 4.80 11.59
N PRO A 111 -4.23 5.65 11.86
CA PRO A 111 -5.43 5.73 11.05
C PRO A 111 -5.21 6.45 9.70
N VAL A 112 -4.02 7.04 9.49
CA VAL A 112 -3.62 7.74 8.27
C VAL A 112 -3.67 6.87 7.00
N PHE A 113 -3.62 5.54 7.14
CA PHE A 113 -3.68 4.64 5.99
C PHE A 113 -5.11 4.35 5.50
N ALA A 114 -6.14 4.59 6.32
CA ALA A 114 -7.52 4.23 5.96
C ALA A 114 -8.01 4.92 4.67
N PRO A 115 -7.78 6.23 4.45
CA PRO A 115 -8.16 6.89 3.20
C PRO A 115 -7.47 6.30 1.96
N PHE A 116 -6.21 5.86 2.07
CA PHE A 116 -5.50 5.23 0.96
C PHE A 116 -6.09 3.86 0.62
N LEU A 117 -6.37 3.04 1.63
CA LEU A 117 -7.01 1.73 1.42
C LEU A 117 -8.40 1.88 0.81
N GLN A 118 -9.17 2.90 1.22
CA GLN A 118 -10.44 3.24 0.60
C GLN A 118 -10.26 3.65 -0.87
N ALA A 119 -9.28 4.52 -1.17
CA ALA A 119 -9.00 4.94 -2.54
C ALA A 119 -8.58 3.76 -3.44
N PHE A 120 -7.79 2.81 -2.93
CA PHE A 120 -7.47 1.58 -3.68
C PHE A 120 -8.74 0.80 -4.04
N ARG A 121 -9.63 0.57 -3.06
CA ARG A 121 -10.88 -0.16 -3.29
C ARG A 121 -11.81 0.56 -4.27
N GLN A 122 -11.97 1.88 -4.12
CA GLN A 122 -12.78 2.69 -5.03
C GLN A 122 -12.26 2.68 -6.46
N LYS A 123 -10.94 2.53 -6.64
CA LYS A 123 -10.32 2.34 -7.97
C LYS A 123 -10.37 0.87 -8.46
N GLY A 124 -11.02 -0.03 -7.73
CA GLY A 124 -11.06 -1.46 -8.08
C GLY A 124 -9.71 -2.15 -7.95
N ILE A 125 -8.84 -1.67 -7.06
CA ILE A 125 -7.53 -2.26 -6.75
C ILE A 125 -7.66 -3.07 -5.47
N LEU A 126 -7.15 -4.30 -5.46
CA LEU A 126 -7.03 -5.14 -4.27
C LEU A 126 -5.72 -4.84 -3.51
N PRO A 127 -5.76 -4.15 -2.34
CA PRO A 127 -4.57 -3.96 -1.52
C PRO A 127 -4.27 -5.20 -0.68
N ILE A 128 -3.15 -5.84 -0.94
CA ILE A 128 -2.66 -7.05 -0.25
C ILE A 128 -1.50 -6.62 0.64
N LEU A 129 -1.64 -6.86 1.95
CA LEU A 129 -0.73 -6.33 2.97
C LEU A 129 -0.38 -7.39 4.03
N PRO A 130 0.85 -7.39 4.57
CA PRO A 130 1.22 -8.27 5.67
C PRO A 130 0.54 -7.84 6.98
N ILE A 131 0.19 -8.81 7.83
CA ILE A 131 -0.34 -8.51 9.18
C ILE A 131 0.74 -8.06 10.18
N GLY A 132 2.02 -8.34 9.87
CA GLY A 132 3.17 -8.04 10.73
C GLY A 132 3.82 -9.29 11.33
N ASN A 133 5.02 -9.14 11.89
CA ASN A 133 5.84 -10.24 12.43
C ASN A 133 6.05 -10.15 13.97
N SER A 134 5.13 -9.51 14.70
CA SER A 134 5.19 -9.37 16.18
C SER A 134 4.36 -10.41 16.95
N GLY A 135 3.89 -11.49 16.30
CA GLY A 135 3.22 -12.61 16.94
C GLY A 135 1.74 -12.39 17.25
N ALA A 136 1.14 -13.37 17.95
CA ALA A 136 -0.29 -13.36 18.27
C ALA A 136 -0.67 -12.16 19.16
N GLY A 137 -1.86 -11.60 18.92
CA GLY A 137 -2.34 -10.40 19.60
C GLY A 137 -1.86 -9.08 18.97
N THR A 138 -1.07 -9.15 17.90
CA THR A 138 -0.53 -7.96 17.22
C THR A 138 -1.07 -7.83 15.79
N GLY A 139 -1.24 -6.59 15.35
CA GLY A 139 -1.64 -6.26 13.98
C GLY A 139 -1.04 -4.92 13.59
N HIS A 140 -0.21 -4.93 12.55
CA HIS A 140 0.52 -3.76 12.07
C HIS A 140 -0.25 -3.03 10.98
N SER A 141 -0.03 -1.73 10.84
CA SER A 141 -0.59 -0.94 9.75
C SER A 141 0.25 -1.05 8.49
N PRO A 142 -0.35 -0.99 7.29
CA PRO A 142 -1.79 -0.89 7.03
C PRO A 142 -2.57 -2.20 7.13
N GLY A 143 -1.91 -3.36 7.24
CA GLY A 143 -2.55 -4.67 7.11
C GLY A 143 -3.69 -4.94 8.10
N CYS A 144 -3.64 -4.38 9.31
CA CYS A 144 -4.69 -4.56 10.30
C CYS A 144 -6.03 -3.88 9.97
N TYR A 145 -6.09 -3.01 8.95
CA TYR A 145 -7.32 -2.27 8.62
C TYR A 145 -8.29 -3.08 7.73
N PRO A 146 -9.62 -2.86 7.85
CA PRO A 146 -10.63 -3.57 7.06
C PRO A 146 -10.45 -3.45 5.54
N GLY A 147 -9.98 -2.29 5.06
CA GLY A 147 -9.75 -2.05 3.64
C GLY A 147 -8.59 -2.85 3.03
N ALA A 148 -7.76 -3.50 3.85
CA ALA A 148 -6.66 -4.37 3.40
C ALA A 148 -7.09 -5.84 3.34
N LEU A 149 -6.64 -6.59 2.33
CA LEU A 149 -6.58 -8.04 2.42
C LEU A 149 -5.30 -8.41 3.19
N ALA A 150 -5.44 -8.71 4.47
CA ALA A 150 -4.32 -8.96 5.35
C ALA A 150 -3.87 -10.43 5.28
N VAL A 151 -2.56 -10.64 5.25
CA VAL A 151 -1.96 -11.97 5.06
C VAL A 151 -1.00 -12.30 6.20
N GLY A 152 -1.20 -13.47 6.81
CA GLY A 152 -0.27 -14.08 7.77
C GLY A 152 0.55 -15.21 7.18
N ALA A 153 1.55 -15.66 7.93
CA ALA A 153 2.52 -16.65 7.47
C ALA A 153 2.29 -18.03 8.08
N VAL A 154 2.35 -19.06 7.24
CA VAL A 154 2.46 -20.46 7.65
C VAL A 154 3.78 -21.09 7.19
N ASP A 155 4.20 -22.13 7.90
CA ASP A 155 5.29 -23.01 7.47
C ASP A 155 4.82 -24.07 6.46
N ALA A 156 5.76 -24.91 5.99
CA ALA A 156 5.48 -25.97 5.03
C ALA A 156 4.55 -27.07 5.58
N GLN A 157 4.32 -27.13 6.88
CA GLN A 157 3.39 -28.05 7.54
C GLN A 157 2.02 -27.39 7.81
N GLY A 158 1.81 -26.15 7.32
CA GLY A 158 0.59 -25.38 7.51
C GLY A 158 0.42 -24.84 8.94
N ASN A 159 1.47 -24.86 9.78
CA ASN A 159 1.42 -24.24 11.11
C ASN A 159 1.60 -22.73 10.98
N VAL A 160 0.78 -21.96 11.68
CA VAL A 160 0.91 -20.50 11.72
C VAL A 160 2.23 -20.17 12.40
N ALA A 161 3.10 -19.43 11.70
CA ALA A 161 4.40 -19.06 12.22
C ALA A 161 4.26 -18.27 13.53
N GLN A 162 5.15 -18.55 14.50
CA GLN A 162 5.11 -17.89 15.81
C GLN A 162 5.18 -16.36 15.68
N PHE A 163 5.99 -15.86 14.73
CA PHE A 163 6.12 -14.43 14.46
C PHE A 163 4.89 -13.84 13.76
N SER A 164 4.08 -14.62 13.04
CA SER A 164 2.97 -14.07 12.26
C SER A 164 2.04 -13.26 13.18
N GLY A 165 1.62 -12.07 12.79
CA GLY A 165 0.61 -11.30 13.53
C GLY A 165 -0.76 -11.99 13.51
N SER A 166 -1.60 -11.67 14.49
CA SER A 166 -3.03 -11.95 14.47
C SER A 166 -3.75 -11.04 15.47
N TYR A 167 -4.75 -10.28 15.04
CA TYR A 167 -5.42 -9.25 15.82
C TYR A 167 -6.92 -9.23 15.55
N GLY A 168 -7.73 -8.84 16.55
CA GLY A 168 -9.18 -8.88 16.45
C GLY A 168 -9.77 -10.26 16.76
N GLN A 169 -11.10 -10.39 16.64
CA GLN A 169 -11.87 -11.60 16.92
C GLN A 169 -13.08 -11.68 15.99
N GLY A 170 -13.63 -12.88 15.79
CA GLY A 170 -14.83 -13.09 14.97
C GLY A 170 -14.68 -12.49 13.56
N ASP A 171 -15.66 -11.68 13.14
CA ASP A 171 -15.64 -11.03 11.83
C ASP A 171 -14.57 -9.95 11.67
N ALA A 172 -14.04 -9.42 12.79
CA ALA A 172 -12.95 -8.46 12.77
C ALA A 172 -11.56 -9.12 12.85
N LEU A 173 -11.49 -10.46 12.87
CA LEU A 173 -10.23 -11.19 12.94
C LEU A 173 -9.36 -10.92 11.70
N LYS A 174 -8.11 -10.55 11.95
CA LYS A 174 -7.02 -10.40 10.99
C LYS A 174 -5.86 -11.33 11.38
N PRO A 175 -5.08 -11.87 10.44
CA PRO A 175 -5.24 -11.74 8.98
C PRO A 175 -6.48 -12.47 8.47
N GLU A 176 -6.97 -12.08 7.30
CA GLU A 176 -8.01 -12.87 6.61
C GLU A 176 -7.47 -14.21 6.13
N LEU A 177 -6.28 -14.19 5.53
CA LEU A 177 -5.67 -15.35 4.87
C LEU A 177 -4.30 -15.67 5.46
N LEU A 178 -3.93 -16.93 5.32
CA LEU A 178 -2.60 -17.44 5.58
C LEU A 178 -2.00 -17.94 4.26
N ALA A 179 -0.70 -17.72 4.09
CA ALA A 179 0.05 -18.23 2.95
C ALA A 179 1.49 -18.61 3.36
N PRO A 180 2.22 -19.37 2.53
CA PRO A 180 3.60 -19.75 2.83
C PRO A 180 4.47 -18.52 3.11
N GLY A 181 5.06 -18.48 4.30
CA GLY A 181 5.87 -17.34 4.75
C GLY A 181 7.08 -17.74 5.59
N VAL A 182 7.41 -19.03 5.69
CA VAL A 182 8.60 -19.53 6.40
C VAL A 182 9.50 -20.26 5.40
N ASP A 183 10.80 -19.93 5.45
CA ASP A 183 11.86 -20.54 4.63
C ASP A 183 11.60 -20.51 3.12
N ILE A 184 11.01 -19.40 2.67
CA ILE A 184 10.64 -19.19 1.28
C ILE A 184 11.87 -18.83 0.45
N LEU A 185 12.19 -19.70 -0.52
CA LEU A 185 13.26 -19.49 -1.48
C LEU A 185 12.83 -18.48 -2.55
N SER A 186 13.60 -17.43 -2.77
CA SER A 186 13.38 -16.48 -3.88
C SER A 186 14.65 -15.70 -4.22
N ALA A 187 14.55 -14.85 -5.24
CA ALA A 187 15.62 -14.02 -5.78
C ALA A 187 16.29 -13.11 -4.73
N THR A 188 17.56 -12.80 -4.99
CA THR A 188 18.36 -11.80 -4.27
C THR A 188 18.95 -10.82 -5.28
N PRO A 189 19.35 -9.60 -4.89
CA PRO A 189 19.82 -8.60 -5.84
C PRO A 189 20.98 -9.05 -6.73
N HIS A 190 21.80 -10.02 -6.31
CA HIS A 190 23.01 -10.40 -7.04
C HIS A 190 22.85 -11.62 -7.96
N GLY A 191 21.61 -12.00 -8.32
CA GLY A 191 21.36 -13.12 -9.24
C GLY A 191 21.24 -14.49 -8.56
N TYR A 192 21.41 -14.56 -7.24
CA TYR A 192 21.28 -15.78 -6.46
C TYR A 192 19.89 -15.91 -5.83
N THR A 193 19.58 -17.09 -5.28
CA THR A 193 18.41 -17.32 -4.45
C THR A 193 18.75 -17.39 -2.96
N LYS A 194 17.82 -16.99 -2.08
CA LYS A 194 17.95 -17.14 -0.62
C LYS A 194 16.60 -17.46 0.02
N ARG A 195 16.63 -18.22 1.12
CA ARG A 195 15.45 -18.47 1.96
C ARG A 195 15.24 -17.32 2.94
N ARG A 196 14.01 -16.85 3.07
CA ARG A 196 13.58 -15.84 4.04
C ARG A 196 12.23 -16.20 4.63
N SER A 197 11.99 -15.68 5.83
CA SER A 197 10.74 -15.86 6.56
C SER A 197 10.15 -14.50 6.92
N GLY A 198 8.83 -14.37 6.81
CA GLY A 198 8.08 -13.15 7.11
C GLY A 198 6.69 -13.17 6.48
N THR A 199 5.77 -12.41 7.06
CA THR A 199 4.44 -12.17 6.48
C THR A 199 4.51 -11.41 5.15
N SER A 200 5.62 -10.72 4.87
CA SER A 200 5.95 -10.15 3.56
C SER A 200 6.04 -11.21 2.46
N MET A 201 6.63 -12.38 2.74
CA MET A 201 6.70 -13.48 1.78
C MET A 201 5.32 -14.12 1.57
N ALA A 202 4.50 -14.22 2.62
CA ALA A 202 3.13 -14.69 2.50
C ALA A 202 2.26 -13.73 1.66
N CYS A 203 2.40 -12.42 1.90
CA CYS A 203 1.77 -11.36 1.11
C CYS A 203 2.12 -11.48 -0.39
N ALA A 204 3.39 -11.71 -0.71
CA ALA A 204 3.86 -11.91 -2.07
C ALA A 204 3.23 -13.17 -2.74
N HIS A 205 3.05 -14.27 -2.00
CA HIS A 205 2.34 -15.44 -2.51
C HIS A 205 0.88 -15.10 -2.88
N ILE A 206 0.16 -14.39 -2.01
CA ILE A 206 -1.23 -14.00 -2.28
C ILE A 206 -1.33 -13.05 -3.48
N ALA A 207 -0.38 -12.14 -3.65
CA ALA A 207 -0.33 -11.28 -4.83
C ALA A 207 -0.12 -12.06 -6.14
N GLY A 208 0.75 -13.08 -6.12
CA GLY A 208 0.90 -14.00 -7.24
C GLY A 208 -0.35 -14.82 -7.51
N LEU A 209 -1.00 -15.36 -6.47
CA LEU A 209 -2.26 -16.10 -6.59
C LEU A 209 -3.36 -15.21 -7.20
N ALA A 210 -3.55 -14.00 -6.68
CA ALA A 210 -4.50 -13.02 -7.22
C ALA A 210 -4.23 -12.73 -8.71
N ALA A 211 -2.95 -12.68 -9.09
CA ALA A 211 -2.56 -12.49 -10.48
C ALA A 211 -2.92 -13.72 -11.35
N ARG A 212 -2.74 -14.94 -10.85
CA ARG A 212 -3.19 -16.17 -11.55
C ARG A 212 -4.70 -16.17 -11.76
N LEU A 213 -5.49 -15.78 -10.75
CA LEU A 213 -6.95 -15.67 -10.88
C LEU A 213 -7.34 -14.67 -11.98
N LEU A 214 -6.68 -13.52 -12.00
CA LEU A 214 -6.94 -12.48 -12.98
C LEU A 214 -6.43 -12.82 -14.39
N GLN A 215 -5.42 -13.70 -14.51
CA GLN A 215 -5.03 -14.29 -15.80
C GLN A 215 -6.09 -15.27 -16.32
N ALA A 216 -6.70 -16.05 -15.42
CA ALA A 216 -7.75 -17.00 -15.77
C ALA A 216 -9.06 -16.30 -16.15
N ARG A 217 -9.40 -15.20 -15.47
CA ARG A 217 -10.59 -14.38 -15.74
C ARG A 217 -10.23 -12.88 -15.83
N PRO A 218 -9.79 -12.39 -17.01
CA PRO A 218 -9.29 -11.03 -17.18
C PRO A 218 -10.28 -9.90 -16.86
N GLU A 219 -11.58 -10.17 -16.85
CA GLU A 219 -12.66 -9.25 -16.51
C GLU A 219 -13.00 -9.22 -15.02
N ALA A 220 -12.42 -10.12 -14.22
CA ALA A 220 -12.69 -10.18 -12.79
C ALA A 220 -12.35 -8.85 -12.10
N THR A 221 -13.26 -8.43 -11.22
CA THR A 221 -13.09 -7.30 -10.31
C THR A 221 -12.20 -7.69 -9.13
N ALA A 222 -11.59 -6.69 -8.46
CA ALA A 222 -10.84 -6.91 -7.23
C ALA A 222 -11.69 -7.59 -6.13
N ALA A 223 -12.99 -7.28 -6.06
CA ALA A 223 -13.91 -7.89 -5.12
C ALA A 223 -14.07 -9.39 -5.39
N GLU A 224 -14.25 -9.80 -6.65
CA GLU A 224 -14.39 -11.20 -7.02
C GLU A 224 -13.10 -11.99 -6.81
N ILE A 225 -11.94 -11.38 -7.12
CA ILE A 225 -10.63 -11.98 -6.81
C ILE A 225 -10.49 -12.20 -5.30
N ARG A 226 -10.77 -11.16 -4.49
CA ARG A 226 -10.75 -11.27 -3.02
C ARG A 226 -11.68 -12.37 -2.55
N GLN A 227 -12.90 -12.43 -3.11
CA GLN A 227 -13.91 -13.41 -2.74
C GLN A 227 -13.45 -14.84 -3.05
N ALA A 228 -12.96 -15.10 -4.25
CA ALA A 228 -12.45 -16.41 -4.66
C ALA A 228 -11.31 -16.89 -3.75
N LEU A 229 -10.45 -15.98 -3.29
CA LEU A 229 -9.37 -16.30 -2.34
C LEU A 229 -9.88 -16.64 -0.93
N ILE A 230 -10.86 -15.88 -0.41
CA ILE A 230 -11.34 -16.07 0.98
C ILE A 230 -12.34 -17.20 1.13
N SER A 231 -13.25 -17.44 0.17
CA SER A 231 -14.25 -18.51 0.29
C SER A 231 -13.68 -19.90 0.08
N THR A 232 -12.52 -20.02 -0.54
CA THR A 232 -11.87 -21.30 -0.83
C THR A 232 -10.70 -21.59 0.10
N ALA A 233 -10.41 -20.69 1.04
CA ALA A 233 -9.37 -20.89 2.04
C ALA A 233 -9.70 -22.11 2.90
N ALA A 234 -8.71 -22.96 3.12
CA ALA A 234 -8.81 -24.12 3.99
C ALA A 234 -8.74 -23.66 5.46
N PRO A 235 -9.79 -23.88 6.27
CA PRO A 235 -9.77 -23.50 7.68
C PRO A 235 -8.65 -24.21 8.44
N LEU A 236 -8.11 -23.54 9.46
CA LEU A 236 -7.21 -24.21 10.40
C LEU A 236 -7.98 -25.30 11.15
N SER A 237 -7.31 -26.41 11.47
CA SER A 237 -7.92 -27.49 12.25
C SER A 237 -8.51 -26.96 13.56
N PRO A 238 -9.68 -27.47 14.03
CA PRO A 238 -10.35 -26.96 15.23
C PRO A 238 -9.50 -26.95 16.51
N ASN A 239 -8.47 -27.81 16.58
CA ASN A 239 -7.54 -27.89 17.71
C ASN A 239 -6.44 -26.81 17.69
N ARG A 240 -6.39 -25.97 16.65
CA ARG A 240 -5.44 -24.86 16.53
C ARG A 240 -6.15 -23.58 16.96
N GLN A 241 -5.42 -22.68 17.63
CA GLN A 241 -5.94 -21.34 17.89
C GLN A 241 -6.34 -20.68 16.57
N GLN A 242 -7.50 -20.04 16.54
CA GLN A 242 -7.95 -19.30 15.37
C GLN A 242 -7.07 -18.05 15.20
N ARG A 243 -6.06 -18.17 14.35
CA ARG A 243 -5.07 -17.12 14.07
C ARG A 243 -5.27 -16.44 12.71
N SER A 244 -6.38 -16.73 12.05
CA SER A 244 -6.81 -16.14 10.78
C SER A 244 -8.32 -16.28 10.61
N ARG A 245 -8.95 -15.39 9.86
CA ARG A 245 -10.40 -15.44 9.65
C ARG A 245 -10.84 -16.62 8.79
N TYR A 246 -10.21 -16.83 7.63
CA TYR A 246 -10.65 -17.84 6.66
C TYR A 246 -9.72 -19.04 6.55
N GLY A 247 -8.41 -18.86 6.80
CA GLY A 247 -7.44 -19.95 6.82
C GLY A 247 -6.40 -19.88 5.71
N ILE A 248 -5.89 -21.04 5.31
CA ILE A 248 -4.79 -21.16 4.35
C ILE A 248 -5.33 -21.12 2.92
N VAL A 249 -4.84 -20.18 2.12
CA VAL A 249 -5.25 -20.00 0.73
C VAL A 249 -5.06 -21.29 -0.10
N GLN A 250 -5.97 -21.55 -1.05
CA GLN A 250 -5.93 -22.70 -1.95
C GLN A 250 -5.98 -22.22 -3.40
N LEU A 251 -4.90 -22.41 -4.18
CA LEU A 251 -4.81 -21.87 -5.55
C LEU A 251 -5.82 -22.54 -6.49
N GLU A 252 -5.89 -23.87 -6.48
CA GLU A 252 -6.72 -24.67 -7.38
C GLU A 252 -8.20 -24.37 -7.14
N ALA A 253 -8.64 -24.41 -5.89
CA ALA A 253 -10.02 -24.10 -5.53
C ALA A 253 -10.39 -22.65 -5.86
N ALA A 254 -9.47 -21.70 -5.65
CA ALA A 254 -9.70 -20.30 -6.02
C ALA A 254 -9.79 -20.11 -7.55
N LEU A 255 -8.99 -20.84 -8.33
CA LEU A 255 -9.06 -20.85 -9.80
C LEU A 255 -10.38 -21.43 -10.30
N GLU A 256 -10.88 -22.50 -9.67
CA GLU A 256 -12.19 -23.04 -10.00
C GLU A 256 -13.31 -22.04 -9.65
N ALA A 257 -13.24 -21.44 -8.45
CA ALA A 257 -14.24 -20.49 -7.98
C ALA A 257 -14.30 -19.21 -8.83
N ILE A 258 -13.16 -18.67 -9.29
CA ILE A 258 -13.15 -17.46 -10.12
C ILE A 258 -13.74 -17.71 -11.51
N LEU A 259 -13.78 -18.95 -12.00
CA LEU A 259 -14.39 -19.27 -13.29
C LEU A 259 -15.91 -19.48 -13.22
N GLN A 260 -16.46 -19.60 -12.02
CA GLN A 260 -17.91 -19.69 -11.82
C GLN A 260 -18.55 -18.28 -11.79
N PRO A 261 -19.83 -18.15 -12.20
CA PRO A 261 -20.58 -16.91 -12.01
C PRO A 261 -20.64 -16.60 -10.51
N ALA A 262 -20.16 -15.42 -10.11
CA ALA A 262 -19.96 -15.09 -8.72
C ALA A 262 -21.30 -15.10 -7.95
N PRO A 263 -21.43 -15.83 -6.83
CA PRO A 263 -22.45 -15.51 -5.86
C PRO A 263 -22.16 -14.12 -5.31
N SER A 264 -23.13 -13.21 -5.38
CA SER A 264 -23.00 -11.85 -4.87
C SER A 264 -22.90 -11.87 -3.35
N LEU A 265 -21.68 -11.80 -2.81
CA LEU A 265 -21.47 -11.38 -1.43
C LEU A 265 -21.26 -9.87 -1.42
N PRO A 266 -21.89 -9.14 -0.48
CA PRO A 266 -21.61 -7.73 -0.33
C PRO A 266 -20.12 -7.57 -0.03
N GLU A 267 -19.46 -6.63 -0.72
CA GLU A 267 -18.16 -6.17 -0.23
C GLU A 267 -18.32 -5.84 1.27
N PRO A 268 -17.30 -6.12 2.11
CA PRO A 268 -17.37 -5.67 3.50
C PRO A 268 -17.75 -4.18 3.47
N ALA A 269 -18.85 -3.87 4.19
CA ALA A 269 -19.41 -2.53 4.22
C ALA A 269 -18.25 -1.55 4.43
N GLU A 270 -18.21 -0.48 3.65
CA GLU A 270 -17.30 0.62 3.96
C GLU A 270 -17.64 1.07 5.38
N GLU A 271 -16.83 0.66 6.36
CA GLU A 271 -16.94 1.27 7.67
C GLU A 271 -16.65 2.76 7.45
N PRO A 272 -17.58 3.65 7.82
CA PRO A 272 -17.28 5.07 7.75
C PRO A 272 -15.98 5.29 8.49
N LEU A 273 -15.05 6.06 7.89
CA LEU A 273 -13.81 6.46 8.55
C LEU A 273 -14.17 6.79 10.00
N PRO A 274 -13.50 6.21 11.01
CA PRO A 274 -13.85 6.44 12.40
C PRO A 274 -14.11 7.92 12.65
N ALA A 275 -15.05 8.28 13.51
CA ALA A 275 -15.43 9.68 13.71
C ALA A 275 -14.22 10.58 14.01
N PHE A 276 -13.16 10.05 14.63
CA PHE A 276 -11.87 10.74 14.89
C PHE A 276 -10.97 10.97 13.66
N LEU A 277 -11.23 10.28 12.53
CA LEU A 277 -10.64 10.58 11.22
C LEU A 277 -11.51 11.57 10.42
N GLN A 278 -12.83 11.57 10.67
CA GLN A 278 -13.74 12.57 10.12
C GLN A 278 -13.59 13.93 10.84
N THR A 279 -13.35 13.89 12.15
CA THR A 279 -12.91 15.04 12.95
C THR A 279 -11.40 15.14 12.85
N ARG A 280 -10.98 15.98 11.90
CA ARG A 280 -9.61 16.47 11.68
C ARG A 280 -8.75 16.38 12.95
N TYR A 281 -7.64 15.66 12.85
CA TYR A 281 -6.62 15.56 13.89
C TYR A 281 -5.90 16.90 14.05
N LEU A 282 -6.58 17.87 14.64
CA LEU A 282 -5.97 19.02 15.30
C LEU A 282 -6.22 18.80 16.79
N ASP A 283 -5.28 18.11 17.43
CA ASP A 283 -5.25 17.93 18.89
C ASP A 283 -5.59 19.27 19.58
N GLN A 284 -6.53 19.29 20.52
CA GLN A 284 -6.96 20.52 21.22
C GLN A 284 -5.79 21.20 21.97
N ARG A 285 -4.71 20.48 22.28
CA ARG A 285 -3.46 21.05 22.78
C ARG A 285 -2.66 21.79 21.70
N PHE A 286 -2.77 21.35 20.46
CA PHE A 286 -2.17 21.97 19.28
C PHE A 286 -2.93 23.25 18.87
N ILE A 287 -4.27 23.23 18.95
CA ILE A 287 -5.13 24.41 18.74
C ILE A 287 -4.83 25.50 19.78
N LYS A 288 -4.80 25.17 21.09
CA LYS A 288 -4.46 26.13 22.15
C LYS A 288 -3.04 26.72 22.05
N LYS A 289 -2.12 25.99 21.42
CA LYS A 289 -0.75 26.46 21.16
C LYS A 289 -0.72 27.49 20.02
N TYR A 290 -1.57 27.33 19.01
CA TYR A 290 -1.71 28.26 17.87
C TYR A 290 -2.64 29.45 18.15
N GLU A 291 -3.67 29.28 18.98
CA GLU A 291 -4.52 30.38 19.48
C GLU A 291 -3.71 31.46 20.23
N ARG A 292 -2.58 31.08 20.84
CA ARG A 292 -1.64 32.00 21.50
C ARG A 292 -0.70 32.72 20.54
N ALA A 293 -0.58 32.28 19.28
CA ALA A 293 0.34 32.82 18.28
C ALA A 293 -0.29 33.87 17.35
N GLY A 294 -1.57 34.20 17.52
CA GLY A 294 -2.23 35.31 16.81
C GLY A 294 -2.71 35.02 15.38
N GLU A 295 -2.49 33.82 14.85
CA GLU A 295 -2.80 33.44 13.46
C GLU A 295 -4.19 32.80 13.31
N LYS A 296 -5.21 33.43 13.92
CA LYS A 296 -6.58 32.91 13.96
C LYS A 296 -7.26 32.86 12.57
N GLN A 297 -6.90 33.76 11.67
CA GLN A 297 -7.63 33.96 10.40
C GLN A 297 -7.25 32.97 9.28
N GLU A 298 -6.02 32.42 9.29
CA GLU A 298 -5.58 31.50 8.23
C GLU A 298 -6.12 30.07 8.42
N LEU A 299 -6.31 29.64 9.67
CA LEU A 299 -6.92 28.34 10.00
C LEU A 299 -8.42 28.30 9.71
N GLU A 300 -9.14 29.40 9.92
CA GLU A 300 -10.59 29.47 9.66
C GLU A 300 -10.92 29.35 8.16
N ALA A 301 -10.02 29.80 7.27
CA ALA A 301 -10.19 29.67 5.81
C ALA A 301 -9.99 28.24 5.29
N LEU A 302 -9.20 27.40 5.97
CA LEU A 302 -8.99 25.98 5.65
C LEU A 302 -10.07 25.06 6.25
N ILE A 303 -10.93 25.57 7.14
CA ILE A 303 -11.83 24.75 7.98
C ILE A 303 -13.30 24.71 7.52
N LEU A 304 -13.78 25.62 6.68
CA LEU A 304 -15.21 25.63 6.32
C LEU A 304 -15.54 24.78 5.08
N PRO A 305 -16.64 24.00 5.09
CA PRO A 305 -17.17 23.37 3.88
C PRO A 305 -17.86 24.43 3.01
N GLU A 306 -17.58 24.46 1.70
CA GLU A 306 -18.47 25.15 0.77
C GLU A 306 -19.82 24.42 0.76
N THR A 307 -20.81 25.02 1.40
CA THR A 307 -22.22 24.69 1.20
C THR A 307 -22.74 25.60 0.09
N GLY A 308 -22.82 25.08 -1.14
CA GLY A 308 -23.41 25.82 -2.26
C GLY A 308 -23.28 25.11 -3.60
N GLY A 309 -24.41 24.85 -4.26
CA GLY A 309 -24.51 24.16 -5.55
C GLY A 309 -23.91 24.92 -6.75
N PRO A 310 -24.03 24.37 -7.97
CA PRO A 310 -23.22 24.78 -9.11
C PRO A 310 -23.70 26.10 -9.71
N GLY A 311 -22.86 27.14 -9.66
CA GLY A 311 -23.19 28.43 -10.28
C GLY A 311 -22.02 29.42 -10.36
N LYS A 312 -21.43 29.48 -11.56
CA LYS A 312 -20.72 30.61 -12.22
C LYS A 312 -19.71 31.46 -11.42
N GLY A 313 -18.46 31.41 -11.91
CA GLY A 313 -17.40 32.40 -11.66
C GLY A 313 -16.32 31.86 -10.72
N GLN A 314 -15.26 31.27 -11.28
CA GLN A 314 -14.07 30.95 -10.50
C GLN A 314 -13.45 32.25 -9.97
N PRO A 315 -13.26 32.41 -8.64
CA PRO A 315 -12.47 33.52 -8.14
C PRO A 315 -10.99 33.29 -8.47
N PRO A 316 -10.22 34.36 -8.71
CA PRO A 316 -8.81 34.23 -9.05
C PRO A 316 -8.04 33.60 -7.88
N ILE A 317 -7.04 32.80 -8.25
CA ILE A 317 -6.07 32.20 -7.32
C ILE A 317 -5.58 33.28 -6.33
N PRO A 318 -5.68 33.04 -5.01
CA PRO A 318 -5.27 34.01 -3.99
C PRO A 318 -3.84 34.53 -4.21
N GLU A 319 -3.63 35.82 -3.95
CA GLU A 319 -2.37 36.54 -4.20
C GLU A 319 -1.15 35.85 -3.57
N GLY A 320 -1.33 35.21 -2.40
CA GLY A 320 -0.30 34.42 -1.71
C GLY A 320 0.13 33.17 -2.50
N SER A 321 -0.82 32.48 -3.14
CA SER A 321 -0.54 31.31 -3.97
C SER A 321 0.19 31.70 -5.27
N ARG A 322 -0.06 32.89 -5.83
CA ARG A 322 0.71 33.44 -6.96
C ARG A 322 2.16 33.72 -6.59
N ARG A 323 2.43 34.25 -5.39
CA ARG A 323 3.79 34.52 -4.90
C ARG A 323 4.58 33.24 -4.62
N LEU A 324 3.94 32.19 -4.12
CA LEU A 324 4.58 30.89 -3.87
C LEU A 324 4.89 30.13 -5.17
N ILE A 325 4.01 30.20 -6.17
CA ILE A 325 4.26 29.66 -7.51
C ILE A 325 5.42 30.42 -8.19
N ALA A 326 5.47 31.75 -8.05
CA ALA A 326 6.58 32.57 -8.55
C ALA A 326 7.90 32.28 -7.82
N ALA A 327 7.88 32.05 -6.51
CA ALA A 327 9.06 31.69 -5.71
C ALA A 327 9.59 30.29 -6.02
N ALA A 328 8.72 29.31 -6.27
CA ALA A 328 9.08 27.97 -6.72
C ALA A 328 9.67 27.96 -8.14
N ALA A 329 9.18 28.84 -9.02
CA ALA A 329 9.72 29.05 -10.37
C ALA A 329 11.07 29.78 -10.36
N GLN A 330 11.28 30.73 -9.44
CA GLN A 330 12.56 31.45 -9.29
C GLN A 330 13.70 30.56 -8.76
N LYS A 331 13.40 29.56 -7.90
CA LYS A 331 14.41 28.67 -7.33
C LYS A 331 14.92 27.58 -8.29
N SER A 332 14.17 27.26 -9.35
CA SER A 332 14.44 26.13 -10.24
C SER A 332 14.95 26.53 -11.62
N GLY A 333 14.95 27.82 -11.97
CA GLY A 333 15.44 28.34 -13.25
C GLY A 333 14.65 27.88 -14.48
N GLN A 334 13.69 26.98 -14.32
CA GLN A 334 12.74 26.52 -15.33
C GLN A 334 11.42 26.15 -14.66
N PRO A 335 10.26 26.35 -15.31
CA PRO A 335 8.98 25.93 -14.77
C PRO A 335 8.99 24.41 -14.47
N PRO A 336 8.42 23.95 -13.33
CA PRO A 336 8.37 22.53 -12.99
C PRO A 336 7.69 21.71 -14.10
N ALA A 337 8.39 20.68 -14.60
CA ALA A 337 7.95 19.82 -15.71
C ALA A 337 6.58 19.12 -15.51
N TYR A 338 6.00 19.20 -14.32
CA TYR A 338 4.70 18.61 -13.98
C TYR A 338 3.49 19.35 -14.60
N THR A 339 3.67 20.55 -15.17
CA THR A 339 2.56 21.27 -15.86
C THR A 339 2.21 20.69 -17.23
N ARG A 340 3.10 19.93 -17.88
CA ARG A 340 2.83 19.35 -19.22
C ARG A 340 2.20 17.95 -19.19
N TYR A 341 2.32 17.21 -18.10
CA TYR A 341 1.96 15.78 -18.08
C TYR A 341 0.48 15.46 -17.79
N PHE A 342 -0.36 16.45 -17.49
CA PHE A 342 -1.73 16.22 -17.02
C PHE A 342 -2.80 17.06 -17.71
N GLN A 343 -2.61 17.45 -18.97
CA GLN A 343 -3.64 18.18 -19.73
C GLN A 343 -4.85 17.31 -20.14
N HIS A 344 -4.84 15.99 -19.93
CA HIS A 344 -5.90 15.09 -20.39
C HIS A 344 -6.40 14.05 -19.38
N ALA A 345 -6.04 14.13 -18.10
CA ALA A 345 -6.59 13.25 -17.07
C ALA A 345 -7.71 13.97 -16.31
N ASP A 346 -8.93 13.44 -16.44
CA ASP A 346 -10.18 13.98 -15.91
C ASP A 346 -10.09 14.35 -14.41
N VAL A 347 -10.49 15.58 -14.08
CA VAL A 347 -9.96 16.38 -12.94
C VAL A 347 -10.71 16.13 -11.62
N ALA A 348 -11.57 15.12 -11.55
CA ALA A 348 -12.43 14.88 -10.38
C ALA A 348 -11.84 13.89 -9.34
N HIS A 349 -10.98 12.95 -9.71
CA HIS A 349 -10.58 11.83 -8.83
C HIS A 349 -9.25 12.00 -8.06
N VAL A 350 -8.58 13.15 -8.14
CA VAL A 350 -7.25 13.39 -7.52
C VAL A 350 -7.28 14.49 -6.43
N ARG A 351 -8.46 15.05 -6.11
CA ARG A 351 -8.56 16.19 -5.18
C ARG A 351 -8.39 15.82 -3.70
N ALA A 352 -8.75 14.61 -3.27
CA ALA A 352 -8.68 14.24 -1.85
C ALA A 352 -7.23 14.01 -1.34
N GLY A 353 -6.38 13.36 -2.15
CA GLY A 353 -4.96 13.15 -1.80
C GLY A 353 -4.11 14.43 -1.87
N ARG A 354 -4.43 15.32 -2.83
CA ARG A 354 -3.68 16.58 -3.05
C ARG A 354 -3.85 17.60 -1.93
N LEU A 355 -5.03 17.70 -1.31
CA LEU A 355 -5.27 18.62 -0.19
C LEU A 355 -4.55 18.16 1.09
N PHE A 356 -4.45 16.84 1.31
CA PHE A 356 -3.71 16.29 2.45
C PHE A 356 -2.21 16.59 2.35
N PHE A 357 -1.62 16.43 1.17
CA PHE A 357 -0.20 16.71 0.94
C PHE A 357 0.14 18.22 0.91
N ALA A 358 -0.76 19.07 0.38
CA ALA A 358 -0.56 20.52 0.43
C ALA A 358 -0.59 21.05 1.87
N ALA A 359 -1.53 20.59 2.70
CA ALA A 359 -1.60 20.95 4.12
C ALA A 359 -0.40 20.45 4.94
N LEU A 360 0.20 19.31 4.56
CA LEU A 360 1.41 18.77 5.18
C LEU A 360 2.69 19.56 4.82
N LEU A 361 2.72 20.18 3.64
CA LEU A 361 3.86 20.98 3.16
C LEU A 361 3.81 22.44 3.64
N GLU A 362 2.62 22.97 3.96
CA GLU A 362 2.42 24.36 4.40
C GLU A 362 2.71 24.61 5.90
N HIS A 363 2.87 23.55 6.71
CA HIS A 363 3.10 23.67 8.16
C HIS A 363 4.38 22.96 8.64
N PRO A 364 5.56 23.62 8.61
CA PRO A 364 6.82 23.05 9.10
C PRO A 364 6.81 22.72 10.62
N GLY A 365 5.83 23.23 11.38
CA GLY A 365 5.61 22.87 12.80
C GLY A 365 5.15 21.43 13.05
N LEU A 366 4.70 20.70 12.02
CA LEU A 366 4.44 19.25 12.09
C LEU A 366 5.74 18.43 12.22
N PHE A 367 6.91 19.03 11.93
CA PHE A 367 8.22 18.42 12.16
C PHE A 367 8.69 18.52 13.63
N ALA A 368 7.98 19.26 14.50
CA ALA A 368 8.40 19.47 15.89
C ALA A 368 7.91 18.40 16.88
N CYS A 369 7.27 17.32 16.41
CA CYS A 369 7.27 16.05 17.15
C CYS A 369 8.58 15.31 16.85
N SER A 370 9.67 15.86 17.39
CA SER A 370 10.96 15.19 17.51
C SER A 370 10.77 13.79 18.10
N ALA A 371 11.36 12.79 17.43
CA ALA A 371 11.44 11.40 17.87
C ALA A 371 10.09 10.65 17.93
N VAL A 372 9.47 10.42 16.78
CA VAL A 372 8.80 9.13 16.60
C VAL A 372 9.92 8.09 16.53
N ASP A 373 10.06 7.29 17.58
CA ASP A 373 11.05 6.23 17.70
C ASP A 373 11.15 5.44 16.38
N VAL A 374 12.33 5.49 15.76
CA VAL A 374 12.57 5.04 14.38
C VAL A 374 12.71 3.50 14.30
N SER A 375 12.30 2.79 15.35
CA SER A 375 12.24 1.33 15.47
C SER A 375 10.96 0.69 14.87
N ILE A 376 10.12 1.47 14.18
CA ILE A 376 8.71 1.11 13.91
C ILE A 376 8.43 0.44 12.54
N PHE A 377 9.36 0.45 11.57
CA PHE A 377 9.17 -0.23 10.27
C PHE A 377 9.59 -1.70 10.32
N GLU A 378 8.80 -2.56 9.68
CA GLU A 378 9.04 -4.00 9.56
C GLU A 378 9.02 -4.43 8.09
N MET A 379 9.94 -5.32 7.73
CA MET A 379 10.06 -5.99 6.43
C MET A 379 10.11 -7.49 6.64
#